data_AF-A0A965TBE7-F1
#
_entry.id   AF-A0A965TBE7-F1
#
_cell.length_a   1.000
_cell.length_b   1.000
_cell.length_c   1.000
_cell.angle_alpha   90.00
_cell.angle_beta   90.00
_cell.angle_gamma   90.00
#
_symmetry.space_group_name_H-M   'P 1'
#
loop_
_entity.id
_entity.type
_entity.pdbx_description
1 polymer ?
#
loop_
_entity_poly.entity_id
_entity_poly.type
_entity_poly.pdbx_seq_one_letter_code
_entity_poly.pdbx_strand_id
1 'polypeptide(L)'
;MTRKELKLSAKQVLKGKVFSALMPLLILIGIGIVLGGLSALFGQVIKGALGTIWSLVNFVLTILMIPLNVGLCIFFLRFAREENPKAGDIFEPYKNKACVAEQIKANLLVGLYVFLGALCFIIPGILLALKYSQVNMVLADNPEMTYREAMDRSAELMKGRKGEFFILGLSFILWFLLAPLTLGLIYIYLAPYMLTTYAKYYIEINNYDEVGLKAETVKGMDDEPQAQIEEKKEDDIF
;
A
#
# COMPACT_ATOMS: atom_id res chain seq x y z
N MET A 1 -4.35 -18.11 -4.51
CA MET A 1 -4.63 -18.59 -3.13
C MET A 1 -6.04 -18.22 -2.65
N THR A 2 -6.65 -19.03 -1.78
CA THR A 2 -7.92 -18.73 -1.11
C THR A 2 -7.70 -17.75 0.06
N ARG A 3 -8.67 -16.87 0.38
CA ARG A 3 -8.60 -15.91 1.52
C ARG A 3 -8.09 -16.48 2.85
N LYS A 4 -8.39 -17.76 3.12
CA LYS A 4 -7.97 -18.48 4.33
C LYS A 4 -6.46 -18.74 4.31
N GLU A 5 -5.91 -19.08 3.16
CA GLU A 5 -4.48 -19.34 2.96
C GLU A 5 -3.68 -18.05 3.16
N LEU A 6 -4.10 -16.93 2.55
CA LEU A 6 -3.46 -15.62 2.77
C LEU A 6 -3.36 -15.26 4.25
N LYS A 7 -4.48 -15.42 4.96
CA LYS A 7 -4.56 -15.19 6.40
C LYS A 7 -3.72 -16.16 7.23
N LEU A 8 -3.59 -17.41 6.80
CA LEU A 8 -2.80 -18.43 7.47
C LEU A 8 -1.30 -18.20 7.24
N SER A 9 -0.89 -17.90 6.02
CA SER A 9 0.47 -17.53 5.67
C SER A 9 0.91 -16.24 6.38
N ALA A 10 0.06 -15.23 6.45
CA ALA A 10 0.35 -14.02 7.23
C ALA A 10 0.55 -14.35 8.72
N LYS A 11 -0.29 -15.24 9.27
CA LYS A 11 -0.17 -15.70 10.67
C LYS A 11 1.11 -16.49 10.91
N GLN A 12 1.53 -17.32 9.95
CA GLN A 12 2.78 -18.09 10.02
C GLN A 12 4.01 -17.19 10.01
N VAL A 13 4.08 -16.22 9.10
CA VAL A 13 5.19 -15.24 9.05
C VAL A 13 5.25 -14.39 10.33
N LEU A 14 4.10 -14.06 10.93
CA LEU A 14 4.05 -13.37 12.22
C LEU A 14 4.48 -14.25 13.41
N LYS A 15 4.31 -15.59 13.34
CA LYS A 15 4.49 -16.48 14.48
C LYS A 15 5.94 -16.47 14.95
N GLY A 16 6.19 -15.91 16.14
CA GLY A 16 7.53 -15.76 16.71
C GLY A 16 8.26 -14.46 16.35
N LYS A 17 7.74 -13.65 15.42
CA LYS A 17 8.32 -12.36 14.99
C LYS A 17 7.40 -11.16 15.25
N VAL A 18 6.32 -11.34 16.01
CA VAL A 18 5.31 -10.30 16.30
C VAL A 18 5.94 -9.01 16.83
N PHE A 19 6.93 -9.11 17.72
CA PHE A 19 7.60 -7.94 18.29
C PHE A 19 8.36 -7.12 17.24
N SER A 20 9.02 -7.79 16.28
CA SER A 20 9.71 -7.12 15.18
C SER A 20 8.73 -6.39 14.25
N ALA A 21 7.58 -7.02 13.95
CA ALA A 21 6.53 -6.39 13.14
C ALA A 21 5.79 -5.26 13.87
N LEU A 22 5.79 -5.27 15.20
CA LEU A 22 5.14 -4.26 16.03
C LEU A 22 6.01 -2.99 16.19
N MET A 23 7.34 -3.12 16.21
CA MET A 23 8.25 -1.98 16.40
C MET A 23 8.02 -0.79 15.44
N PRO A 24 7.94 -0.96 14.11
CA PRO A 24 7.70 0.16 13.21
C PRO A 24 6.32 0.82 13.45
N LEU A 25 5.32 0.04 13.87
CA LEU A 25 4.01 0.57 14.27
C LEU A 25 4.09 1.40 15.54
N LEU A 26 4.83 0.94 16.55
CA LEU A 26 5.01 1.69 17.79
C LEU A 26 5.80 2.98 17.58
N ILE A 27 6.81 2.97 16.71
CA ILE A 27 7.56 4.18 16.34
C ILE A 27 6.62 5.19 15.69
N LEU A 28 5.79 4.76 14.74
CA LEU A 28 4.83 5.63 14.07
C LEU A 28 3.78 6.20 15.05
N ILE A 29 3.22 5.34 15.91
CA ILE A 29 2.24 5.75 16.93
C ILE A 29 2.90 6.73 17.92
N GLY A 30 4.11 6.44 18.39
CA GLY A 30 4.87 7.29 19.30
C GLY A 30 5.13 8.66 18.72
N ILE A 31 5.57 8.74 17.46
CA ILE A 31 5.75 10.01 16.75
C ILE A 31 4.41 10.75 16.65
N GLY A 32 3.32 10.07 16.29
CA GLY A 32 1.98 10.65 16.20
C GLY A 32 1.48 11.24 17.53
N ILE A 33 1.69 10.52 18.65
CA ILE A 33 1.33 10.99 19.99
C ILE A 33 2.14 12.23 20.37
N VAL A 34 3.45 12.21 20.13
CA VAL A 34 4.33 13.35 20.44
C VAL A 34 3.91 14.58 19.63
N LEU A 35 3.70 14.43 18.32
CA LEU A 35 3.30 15.54 17.47
C LEU A 35 1.89 16.06 17.79
N GLY A 36 0.92 15.16 17.98
CA GLY A 36 -0.47 15.53 18.31
C GLY A 36 -0.57 16.19 19.69
N GLY A 37 0.14 15.65 20.68
CA GLY A 37 0.22 16.22 22.04
C GLY A 37 0.87 17.61 22.03
N LEU A 38 1.98 17.77 21.31
CA LEU A 38 2.62 19.06 21.12
C LEU A 38 1.67 20.06 20.45
N SER A 39 0.99 19.63 19.39
CA SER A 39 0.00 20.44 18.66
C SER A 39 -1.10 20.96 19.58
N ALA A 40 -1.67 20.07 20.41
CA ALA A 40 -2.75 20.40 21.34
C ALA A 40 -2.30 21.39 22.43
N LEU A 41 -1.13 21.16 23.04
CA LEU A 41 -0.60 22.03 24.09
C LEU A 41 -0.28 23.43 23.56
N PHE A 42 0.47 23.51 22.46
CA PHE A 42 0.87 24.80 21.89
C PHE A 42 -0.28 25.53 21.21
N GLY A 43 -1.26 24.81 20.64
CA GLY A 43 -2.47 25.39 20.04
C GLY A 43 -3.39 26.09 21.07
N GLN A 44 -3.34 25.69 22.34
CA GLN A 44 -4.09 26.37 23.41
C GLN A 44 -3.40 27.64 23.91
N VAL A 45 -2.06 27.65 23.89
CA VAL A 45 -1.23 28.74 24.45
C VAL A 45 -0.95 29.83 23.42
N ILE A 46 -0.67 29.47 22.17
CA ILE A 46 -0.27 30.40 21.12
C ILE A 46 -1.50 30.88 20.34
N LYS A 47 -1.86 32.16 20.49
CA LYS A 47 -2.99 32.81 19.81
C LYS A 47 -2.51 33.88 18.82
N GLY A 48 -3.41 34.34 17.94
CA GLY A 48 -3.14 35.40 16.98
C GLY A 48 -2.16 34.99 15.87
N ALA A 49 -1.31 35.91 15.42
CA ALA A 49 -0.38 35.69 14.30
C ALA A 49 0.57 34.50 14.55
N LEU A 50 1.07 34.33 15.78
CA LEU A 50 1.93 33.20 16.15
C LEU A 50 1.18 31.85 16.07
N GLY A 51 -0.13 31.84 16.37
CA GLY A 51 -0.96 30.63 16.25
C GLY A 51 -1.15 30.22 14.79
N THR A 52 -1.22 31.21 13.89
CA THR A 52 -1.28 30.95 12.44
C THR A 52 0.03 30.32 11.95
N ILE A 53 1.17 30.83 12.40
CA ILE A 53 2.49 30.24 12.10
C ILE A 53 2.57 28.81 12.66
N TRP A 54 2.09 28.58 13.88
CA TRP A 54 2.04 27.23 14.48
C TRP A 54 1.18 26.26 13.66
N SER A 55 0.03 26.71 13.15
CA SER A 55 -0.82 25.89 12.29
C SER A 55 -0.12 25.49 10.99
N LEU A 56 0.65 26.39 10.39
CA LEU A 56 1.45 26.08 9.19
C LEU A 56 2.55 25.05 9.49
N VAL A 57 3.24 25.17 10.64
CA VAL A 57 4.23 24.18 11.08
C VAL A 57 3.59 22.80 11.26
N ASN A 58 2.41 22.72 11.89
CA ASN A 58 1.67 21.47 12.03
C ASN A 58 1.25 20.87 10.68
N PHE A 59 0.84 21.71 9.74
CA PHE A 59 0.48 21.27 8.41
C PHE A 59 1.69 20.63 7.68
N VAL A 60 2.87 21.26 7.75
CA VAL A 60 4.11 20.70 7.20
C VAL A 60 4.50 19.39 7.89
N LEU A 61 4.39 19.31 9.21
CA LEU A 61 4.64 18.08 9.98
C LEU A 61 3.70 16.93 9.57
N THR A 62 2.44 17.25 9.25
CA THR A 62 1.46 16.26 8.79
C THR A 62 1.82 15.72 7.41
N ILE A 63 2.25 16.58 6.49
CA ILE A 63 2.75 16.14 5.18
C ILE A 63 3.97 15.25 5.34
N LEU A 64 4.85 15.57 6.29
CA LEU A 64 6.02 14.75 6.59
C LEU A 64 5.65 13.34 7.07
N MET A 65 4.42 13.06 7.54
CA MET A 65 3.98 11.71 7.90
C MET A 65 3.65 10.82 6.69
N ILE A 66 3.40 11.40 5.51
CA ILE A 66 2.96 10.63 4.34
C ILE A 66 4.05 9.60 3.91
N PRO A 67 5.33 9.99 3.72
CA PRO A 67 6.36 9.02 3.36
C PRO A 67 6.61 7.96 4.44
N LEU A 68 6.35 8.27 5.72
CA LEU A 68 6.48 7.29 6.81
C LEU A 68 5.45 6.17 6.69
N ASN A 69 4.23 6.49 6.23
CA ASN A 69 3.20 5.49 5.96
C ASN A 69 3.59 4.59 4.78
N VAL A 70 4.24 5.13 3.76
CA VAL A 70 4.80 4.32 2.65
C VAL A 70 5.98 3.48 3.13
N GLY A 71 6.83 4.01 4.02
CA GLY A 71 7.91 3.26 4.66
C GLY A 71 7.39 2.08 5.49
N LEU A 72 6.23 2.23 6.12
CA LEU A 72 5.53 1.13 6.77
C LEU A 72 5.11 0.05 5.74
N CYS A 73 4.58 0.46 4.58
CA CYS A 73 4.29 -0.47 3.47
C CYS A 73 5.54 -1.21 3.00
N ILE A 74 6.67 -0.52 2.80
CA ILE A 74 7.96 -1.14 2.44
C ILE A 74 8.36 -2.19 3.48
N PHE A 75 8.31 -1.83 4.77
CA PHE A 75 8.63 -2.76 5.85
C PHE A 75 7.73 -4.01 5.80
N PHE A 76 6.41 -3.85 5.72
CA PHE A 76 5.49 -4.99 5.72
C PHE A 76 5.56 -5.83 4.45
N LEU A 77 5.93 -5.23 3.33
CA LEU A 77 6.16 -5.91 2.05
C LEU A 77 7.44 -6.76 2.12
N ARG A 78 8.55 -6.22 2.61
CA ARG A 78 9.79 -6.99 2.90
C ARG A 78 9.56 -8.06 3.96
N PHE A 79 8.76 -7.75 4.98
CA PHE A 79 8.40 -8.72 6.03
C PHE A 79 7.56 -9.87 5.46
N ALA A 80 6.61 -9.57 4.56
CA ALA A 80 5.80 -10.57 3.87
C ALA A 80 6.60 -11.46 2.92
N ARG A 81 7.71 -10.94 2.38
CA ARG A 81 8.75 -11.64 1.60
C ARG A 81 9.80 -12.36 2.46
N GLU A 82 9.68 -12.29 3.78
CA GLU A 82 10.59 -12.93 4.75
C GLU A 82 12.03 -12.36 4.75
N GLU A 83 12.23 -11.15 4.24
CA GLU A 83 13.53 -10.46 4.10
C GLU A 83 14.07 -9.85 5.41
N ASN A 84 13.52 -10.23 6.58
CA ASN A 84 13.88 -9.73 7.93
C ASN A 84 14.18 -8.21 7.98
N PRO A 85 13.23 -7.33 7.61
CA PRO A 85 13.44 -5.89 7.58
C PRO A 85 13.70 -5.33 8.98
N LYS A 86 14.44 -4.23 9.04
CA LYS A 86 14.74 -3.51 10.29
C LYS A 86 13.74 -2.39 10.48
N ALA A 87 13.45 -2.04 11.75
CA ALA A 87 12.53 -0.94 12.06
C ALA A 87 12.96 0.41 11.45
N GLY A 88 14.25 0.60 11.14
CA GLY A 88 14.77 1.79 10.48
C GLY A 88 14.43 1.90 8.99
N ASP A 89 13.99 0.81 8.35
CA ASP A 89 13.66 0.80 6.92
C ASP A 89 12.41 1.64 6.61
N ILE A 90 11.60 1.95 7.63
CA ILE A 90 10.47 2.89 7.49
C ILE A 90 10.91 4.31 7.14
N PHE A 91 12.18 4.67 7.37
CA PHE A 91 12.75 5.96 7.01
C PHE A 91 13.41 5.96 5.63
N GLU A 92 13.46 4.82 4.95
CA GLU A 92 14.04 4.69 3.62
C GLU A 92 13.44 5.64 2.58
N PRO A 93 12.11 5.88 2.55
CA PRO A 93 11.51 6.85 1.65
C PRO A 93 12.13 8.25 1.74
N TYR A 94 12.54 8.69 2.93
CA TYR A 94 13.13 10.02 3.12
C TYR A 94 14.54 10.18 2.55
N LYS A 95 15.22 9.08 2.22
CA LYS A 95 16.56 9.12 1.63
C LYS A 95 16.52 9.68 0.20
N ASN A 96 15.42 9.50 -0.52
CA ASN A 96 15.26 9.97 -1.90
C ASN A 96 14.16 11.03 -1.98
N LYS A 97 14.56 12.30 -2.17
CA LYS A 97 13.64 13.44 -2.27
C LYS A 97 12.66 13.33 -3.46
N ALA A 98 13.08 12.74 -4.57
CA ALA A 98 12.21 12.52 -5.72
C ALA A 98 11.11 11.51 -5.37
N CYS A 99 11.49 10.41 -4.71
CA CYS A 99 10.58 9.38 -4.23
C CYS A 99 9.53 9.96 -3.24
N VAL A 100 9.96 10.81 -2.30
CA VAL A 100 9.06 11.51 -1.36
C VAL A 100 8.03 12.37 -2.11
N ALA A 101 8.47 13.14 -3.11
CA ALA A 101 7.58 14.01 -3.86
C ALA A 101 6.52 13.21 -4.63
N GLU A 102 6.91 12.10 -5.26
CA GLU A 102 5.99 11.22 -5.99
C GLU A 102 4.98 10.55 -5.04
N GLN A 103 5.41 10.10 -3.87
CA GLN A 103 4.51 9.52 -2.85
C GLN A 103 3.49 10.53 -2.31
N ILE A 104 3.92 11.77 -2.05
CA ILE A 104 3.02 12.84 -1.59
C ILE A 104 1.99 13.15 -2.68
N LYS A 105 2.41 13.29 -3.94
CA LYS A 105 1.50 13.52 -5.07
C LYS A 105 0.49 12.38 -5.21
N ALA A 106 0.95 11.13 -5.17
CA ALA A 106 0.08 9.96 -5.29
C ALA A 106 -1.00 9.94 -4.20
N ASN A 107 -0.61 10.08 -2.93
CA ASN A 107 -1.54 10.06 -1.81
C ASN A 107 -2.49 11.26 -1.83
N LEU A 108 -2.03 12.43 -2.25
CA LEU A 108 -2.87 13.62 -2.39
C LEU A 108 -3.92 13.46 -3.50
N LEU A 109 -3.53 12.95 -4.67
CA LEU A 109 -4.45 12.71 -5.78
C LEU A 109 -5.45 11.60 -5.44
N VAL A 110 -4.99 10.49 -4.88
CA VAL A 110 -5.88 9.41 -4.42
C VAL A 110 -6.85 9.93 -3.37
N GLY A 111 -6.36 10.70 -2.39
CA GLY A 111 -7.19 11.33 -1.36
C GLY A 111 -8.24 12.26 -1.96
N LEU A 112 -7.87 13.09 -2.94
CA LEU A 112 -8.80 13.97 -3.65
C LEU A 112 -9.87 13.18 -4.41
N TYR A 113 -9.48 12.15 -5.16
CA TYR A 113 -10.42 11.31 -5.90
C TYR A 113 -11.39 10.58 -4.96
N VAL A 114 -10.89 10.01 -3.86
CA VAL A 114 -11.72 9.35 -2.86
C VAL A 114 -12.65 10.35 -2.17
N PHE A 115 -12.16 11.54 -1.84
CA PHE A 115 -12.97 12.60 -1.24
C PHE A 115 -14.06 13.10 -2.16
N LEU A 116 -13.75 13.42 -3.43
CA LEU A 116 -14.74 13.80 -4.44
C LEU A 116 -15.74 12.67 -4.70
N GLY A 117 -15.26 11.43 -4.77
CA GLY A 117 -16.10 10.25 -4.90
C GLY A 117 -17.08 10.14 -3.74
N ALA A 118 -16.59 10.23 -2.50
CA ALA A 118 -17.38 10.17 -1.29
C ALA A 118 -18.36 11.35 -1.15
N LEU A 119 -17.97 12.54 -1.60
CA LEU A 119 -18.79 13.75 -1.59
C LEU A 119 -19.98 13.63 -2.55
N CYS A 120 -19.76 13.05 -3.74
CA CYS A 120 -20.85 12.76 -4.67
C CYS A 120 -21.76 11.66 -4.11
N PHE A 121 -21.18 10.52 -3.72
CA PHE A 121 -21.90 9.42 -3.06
C PHE A 121 -20.93 8.54 -2.26
N ILE A 122 -21.36 8.00 -1.11
CA ILE A 122 -20.52 7.14 -0.28
C ILE A 122 -20.01 5.89 -1.03
N ILE A 123 -20.85 5.27 -1.85
CA ILE A 123 -20.52 4.05 -2.60
C ILE A 123 -19.36 4.25 -3.60
N PRO A 124 -19.39 5.23 -4.53
CA PRO A 124 -18.27 5.47 -5.42
C PRO A 124 -17.00 5.89 -4.67
N GLY A 125 -17.09 6.62 -3.55
CA GLY A 125 -15.94 6.89 -2.68
C GLY A 125 -15.23 5.60 -2.23
N ILE A 126 -16.00 4.61 -1.76
CA ILE A 126 -15.45 3.30 -1.37
C ILE A 126 -14.84 2.57 -2.57
N LEU A 127 -15.51 2.57 -3.74
CA LEU A 127 -14.99 1.91 -4.94
C LEU A 127 -13.67 2.52 -5.42
N LEU A 128 -13.51 3.84 -5.32
CA LEU A 128 -12.26 4.53 -5.63
C LEU A 128 -11.17 4.22 -4.60
N ALA A 129 -11.53 4.15 -3.31
CA ALA A 129 -10.59 3.75 -2.26
C ALA A 129 -10.07 2.31 -2.47
N LEU A 130 -10.95 1.38 -2.87
CA LEU A 130 -10.56 0.02 -3.23
C LEU A 130 -9.73 -0.02 -4.53
N LYS A 131 -10.07 0.80 -5.53
CA LYS A 131 -9.31 0.89 -6.80
C LYS A 131 -7.86 1.32 -6.56
N TYR A 132 -7.64 2.26 -5.64
CA TYR A 132 -6.32 2.84 -5.38
C TYR A 132 -5.65 2.31 -4.11
N SER A 133 -6.16 1.24 -3.50
CA SER A 133 -5.63 0.72 -2.22
C SER A 133 -4.20 0.20 -2.33
N GLN A 134 -3.77 -0.21 -3.53
CA GLN A 134 -2.42 -0.78 -3.75
C GLN A 134 -1.38 0.26 -4.16
N VAL A 135 -1.74 1.54 -4.32
CA VAL A 135 -0.80 2.58 -4.82
C VAL A 135 0.45 2.66 -3.96
N ASN A 136 0.29 2.64 -2.64
CA ASN A 136 1.41 2.69 -1.70
C ASN A 136 2.26 1.41 -1.73
N MET A 137 1.68 0.24 -2.05
CA MET A 137 2.43 -1.01 -2.20
C MET A 137 3.21 -1.04 -3.52
N VAL A 138 2.62 -0.55 -4.61
CA VAL A 138 3.29 -0.42 -5.92
C VAL A 138 4.47 0.54 -5.83
N LEU A 139 4.29 1.71 -5.22
CA LEU A 139 5.37 2.68 -5.01
C LEU A 139 6.45 2.16 -4.03
N ALA A 140 6.06 1.33 -3.07
CA ALA A 140 7.00 0.69 -2.16
C ALA A 140 7.88 -0.35 -2.88
N ASP A 141 7.34 -1.03 -3.88
CA ASP A 141 8.05 -2.04 -4.68
C ASP A 141 8.89 -1.40 -5.80
N ASN A 142 8.38 -0.31 -6.40
CA ASN A 142 9.03 0.43 -7.48
C ASN A 142 9.19 1.91 -7.10
N PRO A 143 10.22 2.27 -6.31
CA PRO A 143 10.39 3.63 -5.79
C PRO A 143 10.75 4.67 -6.87
N GLU A 144 11.11 4.24 -8.07
CA GLU A 144 11.42 5.11 -9.23
C GLU A 144 10.18 5.41 -10.09
N MET A 145 9.06 4.74 -9.85
CA MET A 145 7.82 4.88 -10.63
C MET A 145 7.12 6.21 -10.33
N THR A 146 6.55 6.81 -11.37
CA THR A 146 5.80 8.08 -11.24
C THR A 146 4.46 7.86 -10.53
N TYR A 147 3.93 8.86 -9.83
CA TYR A 147 2.62 8.76 -9.16
C TYR A 147 1.48 8.29 -10.08
N ARG A 148 1.51 8.67 -11.36
CA ARG A 148 0.48 8.28 -12.36
C ARG A 148 0.55 6.80 -12.68
N GLU A 149 1.75 6.34 -13.02
CA GLU A 149 2.02 4.93 -13.33
C GLU A 149 1.64 4.04 -12.15
N ALA A 150 1.95 4.45 -10.92
CA ALA A 150 1.55 3.72 -9.73
C ALA A 150 0.02 3.67 -9.52
N MET A 151 -0.69 4.75 -9.85
CA MET A 151 -2.16 4.79 -9.79
C MET A 151 -2.81 3.91 -10.85
N ASP A 152 -2.28 3.91 -12.07
CA ASP A 152 -2.77 3.10 -13.18
C ASP A 152 -2.49 1.62 -12.91
N ARG A 153 -1.27 1.29 -12.46
CA ARG A 153 -0.89 -0.06 -12.04
C ARG A 153 -1.79 -0.60 -10.93
N SER A 154 -2.06 0.21 -9.90
CA SER A 154 -2.97 -0.16 -8.82
C SER A 154 -4.39 -0.42 -9.34
N ALA A 155 -4.86 0.38 -10.30
CA ALA A 155 -6.17 0.22 -10.92
C ALA A 155 -6.29 -1.08 -11.74
N GLU A 156 -5.23 -1.45 -12.45
CA GLU A 156 -5.11 -2.71 -13.20
C GLU A 156 -5.13 -3.91 -12.26
N LEU A 157 -4.25 -3.91 -11.25
CA LEU A 157 -4.16 -4.97 -10.24
C LEU A 157 -5.49 -5.21 -9.49
N MET A 158 -6.30 -4.16 -9.34
CA MET A 158 -7.61 -4.22 -8.69
C MET A 158 -8.77 -4.53 -9.65
N LYS A 159 -8.56 -4.54 -10.97
CA LYS A 159 -9.63 -4.80 -11.95
C LYS A 159 -10.14 -6.24 -11.78
N GLY A 160 -11.46 -6.41 -11.61
CA GLY A 160 -12.08 -7.71 -11.34
C GLY A 160 -11.91 -8.25 -9.91
N ARG A 161 -11.03 -7.68 -9.08
CA ARG A 161 -10.69 -8.20 -7.73
C ARG A 161 -11.13 -7.33 -6.57
N LYS A 162 -11.84 -6.23 -6.85
CA LYS A 162 -12.34 -5.28 -5.83
C LYS A 162 -13.23 -5.96 -4.79
N GLY A 163 -14.07 -6.90 -5.22
CA GLY A 163 -14.98 -7.65 -4.35
C GLY A 163 -14.23 -8.57 -3.38
N GLU A 164 -13.17 -9.24 -3.84
CA GLU A 164 -12.31 -10.08 -3.00
C GLU A 164 -11.65 -9.25 -1.89
N PHE A 165 -11.08 -8.10 -2.27
CA PHE A 165 -10.44 -7.18 -1.32
C PHE A 165 -11.45 -6.57 -0.34
N PHE A 166 -12.66 -6.25 -0.78
CA PHE A 166 -13.74 -5.76 0.10
C PHE A 166 -14.13 -6.81 1.14
N ILE A 167 -14.34 -8.06 0.73
CA ILE A 167 -14.66 -9.16 1.65
C ILE A 167 -13.50 -9.44 2.61
N LEU A 168 -12.24 -9.30 2.14
CA LEU A 168 -11.06 -9.38 2.99
C LEU A 168 -11.11 -8.30 4.07
N GLY A 169 -11.38 -7.04 3.71
CA GLY A 169 -11.56 -5.94 4.67
C GLY A 169 -12.72 -6.19 5.66
N LEU A 170 -13.86 -6.66 5.16
CA LEU A 170 -15.03 -7.00 5.99
C LEU A 170 -14.71 -8.10 7.00
N SER A 171 -13.86 -9.05 6.64
CA SER A 171 -13.43 -10.08 7.58
C SER A 171 -12.57 -9.55 8.73
N PHE A 172 -11.98 -8.36 8.59
CA PHE A 172 -11.23 -7.66 9.62
C PHE A 172 -12.10 -6.71 10.44
N ILE A 173 -13.16 -6.11 9.87
CA ILE A 173 -14.08 -5.24 10.62
C ILE A 173 -14.71 -5.95 11.83
N LEU A 174 -14.95 -7.25 11.70
CA LEU A 174 -15.42 -8.09 12.79
C LEU A 174 -14.43 -8.09 13.97
N TRP A 175 -13.12 -8.19 13.69
CA TRP A 175 -12.09 -8.14 14.73
C TRP A 175 -12.00 -6.76 15.38
N PHE A 176 -12.22 -5.69 14.60
CA PHE A 176 -12.32 -4.34 15.13
C PHE A 176 -13.54 -4.17 16.05
N LEU A 177 -14.68 -4.79 15.72
CA LEU A 177 -15.88 -4.76 16.58
C LEU A 177 -15.67 -5.54 17.90
N LEU A 178 -14.85 -6.59 17.88
CA LEU A 178 -14.46 -7.33 19.09
C LEU A 178 -13.41 -6.60 19.93
N ALA A 179 -12.68 -5.65 19.36
CA ALA A 179 -11.55 -5.04 20.04
C ALA A 179 -11.93 -4.18 21.27
N PRO A 180 -13.01 -3.38 21.28
CA PRO A 180 -13.49 -2.69 22.47
C PRO A 180 -13.85 -3.63 23.62
N LEU A 181 -14.37 -4.82 23.30
CA LEU A 181 -14.74 -5.83 24.29
C LEU A 181 -13.52 -6.42 25.03
N THR A 182 -12.34 -6.35 24.41
CA THR A 182 -11.07 -6.86 24.97
C THR A 182 -10.16 -5.76 25.47
N LEU A 183 -10.71 -4.56 25.78
CA LEU A 183 -9.95 -3.37 26.18
C LEU A 183 -8.86 -2.96 25.17
N GLY A 184 -9.04 -3.34 23.89
CA GLY A 184 -8.12 -3.01 22.82
C GLY A 184 -6.85 -3.86 22.72
N LEU A 185 -6.66 -4.90 23.54
CA LEU A 185 -5.48 -5.77 23.45
C LEU A 185 -5.36 -6.47 22.08
N ILE A 186 -6.50 -6.78 21.45
CA ILE A 186 -6.56 -7.38 20.11
C ILE A 186 -5.85 -6.50 19.07
N TYR A 187 -5.89 -5.17 19.18
CA TYR A 187 -5.29 -4.27 18.20
C TYR A 187 -3.79 -4.48 18.01
N ILE A 188 -3.08 -4.79 19.10
CA ILE A 188 -1.62 -4.97 19.10
C ILE A 188 -1.22 -6.12 18.16
N TYR A 189 -2.00 -7.21 18.16
CA TYR A 189 -1.77 -8.34 17.26
C TYR A 189 -2.43 -8.14 15.89
N LEU A 190 -3.61 -7.51 15.87
CA LEU A 190 -4.42 -7.35 14.66
C LEU A 190 -3.77 -6.41 13.65
N ALA A 191 -3.14 -5.32 14.10
CA ALA A 191 -2.50 -4.34 13.21
C ALA A 191 -1.38 -4.95 12.33
N PRO A 192 -0.32 -5.57 12.88
CA PRO A 192 0.70 -6.20 12.06
C PRO A 192 0.14 -7.37 11.25
N TYR A 193 -0.84 -8.12 11.80
CA TYR A 193 -1.50 -9.19 11.07
C TYR A 193 -2.24 -8.72 9.81
N MET A 194 -2.98 -7.62 9.90
CA MET A 194 -3.68 -7.04 8.75
C MET A 194 -2.71 -6.51 7.71
N LEU A 195 -1.69 -5.76 8.12
CA LEU A 195 -0.71 -5.18 7.19
C LEU A 195 0.09 -6.26 6.45
N THR A 196 0.51 -7.32 7.14
CA THR A 196 1.13 -8.48 6.49
C THR A 196 0.15 -9.19 5.56
N THR A 197 -1.14 -9.28 5.91
CA THR A 197 -2.16 -9.90 5.04
C THR A 197 -2.36 -9.08 3.76
N TYR A 198 -2.43 -7.75 3.86
CA TYR A 198 -2.55 -6.87 2.70
C TYR A 198 -1.28 -6.88 1.84
N ALA A 199 -0.09 -6.92 2.45
CA ALA A 199 1.16 -7.06 1.73
C ALA A 199 1.24 -8.41 0.97
N LYS A 200 0.85 -9.53 1.60
CA LYS A 200 0.78 -10.82 0.91
C LYS A 200 -0.28 -10.84 -0.20
N TYR A 201 -1.41 -10.18 0.01
CA TYR A 201 -2.42 -10.03 -1.04
C TYR A 201 -1.86 -9.26 -2.25
N TYR A 202 -1.14 -8.16 -2.01
CA TYR A 202 -0.45 -7.40 -3.05
C TYR A 202 0.57 -8.26 -3.83
N ILE A 203 1.42 -9.01 -3.13
CA ILE A 203 2.42 -9.88 -3.78
C ILE A 203 1.72 -10.91 -4.68
N GLU A 204 0.67 -11.54 -4.17
CA GLU A 204 -0.11 -12.53 -4.92
C GLU A 204 -0.73 -11.95 -6.19
N ILE A 205 -1.41 -10.81 -6.08
CA ILE A 205 -2.07 -10.18 -7.24
C ILE A 205 -1.07 -9.68 -8.28
N ASN A 206 0.10 -9.19 -7.85
CA ASN A 206 1.14 -8.72 -8.75
C ASN A 206 1.80 -9.89 -9.49
N ASN A 207 2.07 -11.00 -8.79
CA ASN A 207 2.62 -12.21 -9.40
C ASN A 207 1.68 -12.81 -10.45
N TYR A 208 0.36 -12.85 -10.18
CA TYR A 208 -0.62 -13.34 -11.16
C TYR A 208 -0.64 -12.50 -12.43
N ASP A 209 -0.57 -11.18 -12.29
CA ASP A 209 -0.57 -10.26 -13.41
C ASP A 209 0.71 -10.38 -14.25
N GLU A 210 1.88 -10.48 -13.61
CA GLU A 210 3.16 -10.74 -14.30
C GLU A 210 3.17 -12.07 -15.06
N VAL A 211 2.59 -13.13 -14.49
CA VAL A 211 2.46 -14.43 -15.15
C VAL A 211 1.49 -14.35 -16.32
N GLY A 212 0.38 -13.62 -16.18
CA GLY A 212 -0.57 -13.36 -17.26
C GLY A 212 0.08 -12.64 -18.44
N LEU A 213 0.81 -11.56 -18.17
CA LEU A 213 1.57 -10.81 -19.18
C LEU A 213 2.60 -11.69 -19.90
N LYS A 214 3.32 -12.54 -19.16
CA LYS A 214 4.29 -13.49 -19.75
C LYS A 214 3.61 -14.53 -20.63
N ALA A 215 2.45 -15.06 -20.23
CA ALA A 215 1.72 -16.03 -21.02
C ALA A 215 1.15 -15.42 -22.31
N GLU A 216 0.65 -14.18 -22.26
CA GLU A 216 0.20 -13.43 -23.44
C GLU A 216 1.37 -13.07 -24.37
N THR A 217 2.51 -12.69 -23.82
CA THR A 217 3.74 -12.41 -24.61
C THR A 217 4.24 -13.67 -25.30
N VAL A 218 4.29 -14.81 -24.60
CA VAL A 218 4.66 -16.10 -25.21
C VAL A 218 3.69 -16.39 -26.34
N LYS A 219 2.37 -16.37 -26.07
CA LYS A 219 1.34 -16.63 -27.09
C LYS A 219 1.46 -15.75 -28.34
N GLY A 220 1.76 -14.46 -28.15
CA GLY A 220 2.01 -13.54 -29.26
C GLY A 220 3.30 -13.83 -30.05
N MET A 221 4.26 -14.58 -29.49
CA MET A 221 5.44 -15.10 -30.18
C MET A 221 5.18 -16.44 -30.87
N ASP A 222 4.26 -17.29 -30.38
CA ASP A 222 3.78 -18.47 -31.14
C ASP A 222 2.83 -18.11 -32.29
N ASP A 223 2.20 -16.93 -32.24
CA ASP A 223 1.38 -16.36 -33.32
C ASP A 223 2.22 -15.59 -34.37
N GLU A 224 3.55 -15.46 -34.20
CA GLU A 224 4.47 -14.97 -35.24
C GLU A 224 4.59 -16.07 -36.32
N PRO A 225 4.06 -15.87 -37.54
CA PRO A 225 3.71 -17.01 -38.37
C PRO A 225 4.98 -17.65 -38.97
N GLN A 226 5.06 -18.97 -38.80
CA GLN A 226 5.89 -19.88 -39.61
C GLN A 226 5.72 -19.67 -41.13
N ALA A 227 4.76 -18.85 -41.57
CA ALA A 227 4.64 -18.32 -42.93
C ALA A 227 5.91 -17.63 -43.44
N GLN A 228 6.68 -16.92 -42.61
CA GLN A 228 7.95 -16.31 -43.07
C GLN A 228 9.09 -17.33 -43.26
N ILE A 229 8.96 -18.53 -42.70
CA ILE A 229 9.95 -19.62 -42.82
C ILE A 229 9.62 -20.53 -44.01
N GLU A 230 8.34 -20.70 -44.36
CA GLU A 230 7.91 -21.41 -45.57
C GLU A 230 8.06 -20.54 -46.84
N GLU A 231 7.70 -19.25 -46.80
CA GLU A 231 7.81 -18.36 -47.97
C GLU A 231 9.29 -18.14 -48.38
N LYS A 232 10.21 -18.09 -47.41
CA LYS A 232 11.65 -18.01 -47.68
C LYS A 232 12.27 -19.33 -48.15
N LYS A 233 11.60 -20.47 -47.96
CA LYS A 233 12.05 -21.78 -48.48
C LYS A 233 11.61 -22.02 -49.92
N GLU A 234 10.54 -21.37 -50.39
CA GLU A 234 10.13 -21.44 -51.80
C GLU A 234 10.97 -20.52 -52.70
N ASP A 235 11.47 -19.40 -52.19
CA ASP A 235 12.32 -18.47 -52.96
C ASP A 235 13.78 -18.96 -53.13
N ASP A 236 14.26 -19.89 -52.30
CA ASP A 236 15.62 -20.48 -52.40
C ASP A 236 15.68 -21.75 -53.30
N ILE A 237 14.57 -22.12 -53.95
CA ILE A 237 14.47 -23.32 -54.83
C ILE A 237 14.37 -22.95 -56.33
N PHE A 238 14.40 -21.66 -56.69
CA PHE A 238 14.44 -21.21 -58.10
C PHE A 238 15.76 -20.54 -58.50
#